data_AF-A0A1F9AZS7-F1
#
_entry.id   AF-A0A1F9AZS7-F1
#
_cell.length_a   1.000
_cell.length_b   1.000
_cell.length_c   1.000
_cell.angle_alpha   90.00
_cell.angle_beta   90.00
_cell.angle_gamma   90.00
#
_symmetry.space_group_name_H-M   'P 1'
#
loop_
_entity.id
_entity.type
_entity.pdbx_description
1 polymer ?
#
loop_
_entity_poly.entity_id
_entity_poly.type
_entity_poly.pdbx_seq_one_letter_code
_entity_poly.pdbx_strand_id
1 'polypeptide(L)'
;MKKGLGLLTIQIFAFSILSMGIDFSFAGSEPFDEKMLPILSEYLIIADKLASDKTESVTEAAKKIEGLAGSLSPSLVTGEHASHYKNLPKNIAEAAKKMSQAKDIASMRSSLVELSKPMGMWTSMSKPAGINLVYCSMRPGAWLQKGSVIRNPYYGAKMARCGEIVSGPDAKKK
;
A
#
# COMPACT_ATOMS: atom_id res chain seq x y z
N MET A 1 77.16 21.26 -2.21
CA MET A 1 77.36 19.83 -2.53
C MET A 1 76.66 18.98 -1.46
N LYS A 2 75.93 17.92 -1.87
CA LYS A 2 75.21 16.88 -1.09
C LYS A 2 73.88 17.37 -0.46
N LYS A 3 72.70 17.16 -1.08
CA LYS A 3 71.87 15.93 -1.30
C LYS A 3 71.49 15.20 0.00
N GLY A 4 70.18 15.12 0.26
CA GLY A 4 69.56 14.26 1.28
C GLY A 4 68.05 14.16 1.04
N LEU A 5 67.67 13.35 0.05
CA LEU A 5 66.29 13.01 -0.30
C LEU A 5 65.81 11.89 0.65
N GLY A 6 64.88 12.18 1.55
CA GLY A 6 64.26 11.19 2.43
C GLY A 6 63.09 10.50 1.73
N LEU A 7 63.28 9.23 1.36
CA LEU A 7 62.20 8.33 0.94
C LEU A 7 61.31 8.03 2.15
N LEU A 8 60.04 8.42 2.09
CA LEU A 8 59.00 7.97 3.03
C LEU A 8 58.35 6.71 2.45
N THR A 9 58.73 5.54 2.95
CA THR A 9 58.11 4.26 2.60
C THR A 9 56.77 4.14 3.34
N ILE A 10 55.66 4.15 2.60
CA ILE A 10 54.32 3.84 3.11
C ILE A 10 54.20 2.32 3.24
N GLN A 11 54.14 1.83 4.47
CA GLN A 11 53.86 0.42 4.77
C GLN A 11 52.35 0.18 4.58
N ILE A 12 51.94 -0.50 3.52
CA ILE A 12 50.54 -0.90 3.30
C ILE A 12 50.26 -2.13 4.17
N PHE A 13 49.48 -1.96 5.24
CA PHE A 13 48.89 -3.08 5.97
C PHE A 13 47.72 -3.63 5.16
N ALA A 14 47.90 -4.81 4.56
CA ALA A 14 46.82 -5.57 3.98
C ALA A 14 45.94 -6.13 5.12
N PHE A 15 44.83 -5.46 5.42
CA PHE A 15 43.77 -6.04 6.24
C PHE A 15 43.02 -7.06 5.40
N SER A 16 43.31 -8.34 5.63
CA SER A 16 42.52 -9.45 5.10
C SER A 16 41.12 -9.38 5.71
N ILE A 17 40.17 -8.83 4.95
CA ILE A 17 38.75 -8.84 5.31
C ILE A 17 38.29 -10.30 5.20
N LEU A 18 38.21 -10.98 6.34
CA LEU A 18 37.56 -12.27 6.44
C LEU A 18 36.07 -12.05 6.12
N SER A 19 35.65 -12.43 4.92
CA SER A 19 34.26 -12.41 4.49
C SER A 19 33.45 -13.43 5.28
N MET A 20 33.09 -13.10 6.51
CA MET A 20 31.95 -13.72 7.18
C MET A 20 30.70 -13.25 6.42
N GLY A 21 30.17 -14.13 5.57
CA GLY A 21 28.88 -13.92 4.94
C GLY A 21 27.83 -13.73 6.02
N ILE A 22 27.39 -12.49 6.21
CA ILE A 22 26.24 -12.19 7.05
C ILE A 22 25.04 -12.44 6.14
N ASP A 23 24.50 -13.65 6.20
CA ASP A 23 23.20 -13.97 5.61
C ASP A 23 22.12 -13.21 6.40
N PHE A 24 21.95 -11.92 6.09
CA PHE A 24 20.78 -11.17 6.52
C PHE A 24 19.56 -11.73 5.77
N SER A 25 19.02 -12.82 6.28
CA SER A 25 17.64 -13.21 6.00
C SER A 25 16.75 -12.15 6.63
N PHE A 26 16.47 -11.07 5.89
CA PHE A 26 15.46 -10.10 6.29
C PHE A 26 14.11 -10.82 6.29
N ALA A 27 13.65 -11.18 7.50
CA ALA A 27 12.24 -11.41 7.74
C ALA A 27 11.52 -10.07 7.52
N GLY A 28 10.54 -10.02 6.62
CA GLY A 28 9.94 -8.73 6.26
C GLY A 28 8.85 -8.83 5.21
N SER A 29 8.22 -7.69 4.94
CA SER A 29 7.14 -7.51 3.95
C SER A 29 7.50 -6.51 2.85
N GLU A 30 8.68 -5.91 2.88
CA GLU A 30 9.08 -4.80 2.01
C GLU A 30 8.91 -5.12 0.51
N PRO A 31 9.36 -6.28 -0.01
CA PRO A 31 9.15 -6.62 -1.42
C PRO A 31 7.66 -6.78 -1.79
N PHE A 32 6.83 -7.25 -0.86
CA PHE A 32 5.39 -7.33 -1.05
C PHE A 32 4.76 -5.93 -1.04
N ASP A 33 5.16 -5.09 -0.10
CA ASP A 33 4.63 -3.74 0.08
C ASP A 33 4.95 -2.84 -1.12
N GLU A 34 6.13 -2.97 -1.71
CA GLU A 34 6.48 -2.30 -2.99
C GLU A 34 5.51 -2.69 -4.12
N LYS A 35 5.15 -3.98 -4.23
CA LYS A 35 4.21 -4.47 -5.24
C LYS A 35 2.76 -4.08 -4.96
N MET A 36 2.44 -3.69 -3.73
CA MET A 36 1.13 -3.13 -3.38
C MET A 36 0.97 -1.66 -3.80
N LEU A 37 2.04 -0.91 -4.04
CA LEU A 37 1.95 0.52 -4.39
C LEU A 37 1.19 0.78 -5.71
N PRO A 38 1.39 0.02 -6.81
CA PRO A 38 0.56 0.16 -8.01
C PRO A 38 -0.91 -0.17 -7.77
N ILE A 39 -1.21 -1.17 -6.92
CA ILE A 39 -2.58 -1.52 -6.53
C ILE A 39 -3.23 -0.37 -5.77
N LEU A 40 -2.51 0.21 -4.80
CA LEU A 40 -2.93 1.39 -4.05
C LEU A 40 -3.22 2.57 -4.98
N SER A 41 -2.38 2.80 -5.99
CA SER A 41 -2.60 3.89 -6.96
C SER A 41 -3.94 3.76 -7.69
N GLU A 42 -4.25 2.58 -8.22
CA GLU A 42 -5.52 2.32 -8.90
C GLU A 42 -6.71 2.35 -7.92
N TYR A 43 -6.52 1.88 -6.67
CA TYR A 43 -7.53 1.98 -5.62
C TYR A 43 -7.90 3.44 -5.33
N LEU A 44 -6.91 4.34 -5.23
CA LEU A 44 -7.13 5.75 -4.94
C LEU A 44 -7.87 6.46 -6.09
N ILE A 45 -7.66 6.04 -7.34
CA ILE A 45 -8.45 6.53 -8.49
C ILE A 45 -9.92 6.16 -8.29
N ILE A 46 -10.22 4.90 -7.98
CA ILE A 46 -11.59 4.43 -7.74
C ILE A 46 -12.24 5.24 -6.60
N ALA A 47 -11.54 5.39 -5.48
CA ALA A 47 -12.04 6.13 -4.32
C ALA A 47 -12.33 7.60 -4.68
N ASP A 48 -11.42 8.28 -5.38
CA ASP A 48 -11.60 9.68 -5.80
C ASP A 48 -12.80 9.88 -6.74
N LYS A 49 -12.98 8.97 -7.71
CA LYS A 49 -14.10 8.99 -8.65
C LYS A 49 -15.43 8.79 -7.94
N LEU A 50 -15.55 7.75 -7.11
CA LEU A 50 -16.77 7.45 -6.39
C LEU A 50 -17.11 8.51 -5.33
N ALA A 51 -16.11 9.17 -4.74
CA ALA A 51 -16.32 10.32 -3.86
C ALA A 51 -16.84 11.56 -4.60
N SER A 52 -16.67 11.61 -5.92
CA SER A 52 -17.11 12.69 -6.80
C SER A 52 -18.36 12.33 -7.62
N ASP A 53 -19.09 11.28 -7.21
CA ASP A 53 -20.26 10.73 -7.91
C ASP A 53 -20.00 10.35 -9.39
N LYS A 54 -18.76 9.98 -9.69
CA LYS A 54 -18.28 9.65 -11.03
C LYS A 54 -17.98 8.17 -11.16
N THR A 55 -18.22 7.60 -12.34
CA THR A 55 -18.04 6.18 -12.63
C THR A 55 -17.03 5.91 -13.73
N GLU A 56 -16.59 6.96 -14.45
CA GLU A 56 -15.61 6.80 -15.52
C GLU A 56 -14.30 6.22 -14.97
N SER A 57 -13.76 5.24 -15.71
CA SER A 57 -12.50 4.55 -15.39
C SER A 57 -12.52 3.68 -14.12
N VAL A 58 -13.63 3.59 -13.38
CA VAL A 58 -13.73 2.75 -12.17
C VAL A 58 -13.57 1.27 -12.53
N THR A 59 -14.25 0.81 -13.58
CA THR A 59 -14.18 -0.57 -14.04
C THR A 59 -12.80 -0.94 -14.58
N GLU A 60 -12.15 -0.01 -15.27
CA GLU A 60 -10.81 -0.17 -15.84
C GLU A 60 -9.76 -0.24 -14.72
N ALA A 61 -9.82 0.66 -13.73
CA ALA A 61 -8.94 0.64 -12.56
C ALA A 61 -9.12 -0.67 -11.77
N ALA A 62 -10.37 -1.13 -11.59
CA ALA A 62 -10.65 -2.40 -10.92
C ALA A 62 -10.04 -3.60 -11.67
N LYS A 63 -10.10 -3.65 -13.01
CA LYS A 63 -9.44 -4.70 -13.80
C LYS A 63 -7.91 -4.69 -13.64
N LYS A 64 -7.31 -3.51 -13.56
CA LYS A 64 -5.86 -3.41 -13.30
C LYS A 64 -5.51 -3.93 -11.91
N ILE A 65 -6.29 -3.58 -10.89
CA ILE A 65 -6.11 -4.12 -9.53
C ILE A 65 -6.21 -5.65 -9.55
N GLU A 66 -7.23 -6.21 -10.23
CA GLU A 66 -7.38 -7.66 -10.38
C GLU A 66 -6.12 -8.32 -10.96
N GLY A 67 -5.58 -7.78 -12.06
CA GLY A 67 -4.37 -8.32 -12.69
C GLY A 67 -3.10 -8.17 -11.84
N LEU A 68 -2.91 -7.02 -11.20
CA LEU A 68 -1.78 -6.76 -10.31
C LEU A 68 -1.81 -7.68 -9.09
N ALA A 69 -2.99 -7.81 -8.45
CA ALA A 69 -3.18 -8.67 -7.30
C ALA A 69 -3.07 -10.16 -7.68
N GLY A 70 -3.53 -10.57 -8.86
CA GLY A 70 -3.35 -11.93 -9.36
C GLY A 70 -1.88 -12.31 -9.60
N SER A 71 -1.01 -11.33 -9.81
CA SER A 71 0.45 -11.53 -9.98
C SER A 71 1.24 -11.37 -8.69
N LEU A 72 0.59 -10.99 -7.58
CA LEU A 72 1.22 -10.71 -6.31
C LEU A 72 1.41 -12.00 -5.51
N SER A 73 2.67 -12.41 -5.31
CA SER A 73 2.95 -13.61 -4.54
C SER A 73 2.98 -13.33 -3.03
N PRO A 74 2.18 -14.05 -2.20
CA PRO A 74 2.29 -13.95 -0.75
C PRO A 74 3.61 -14.50 -0.20
N SER A 75 4.37 -15.27 -1.00
CA SER A 75 5.70 -15.77 -0.62
C SER A 75 6.77 -14.66 -0.51
N LEU A 76 6.44 -13.45 -0.95
CA LEU A 76 7.29 -12.27 -0.79
C LEU A 76 7.33 -11.76 0.65
N VAL A 77 6.45 -12.28 1.52
CA VAL A 77 6.46 -11.98 2.96
C VAL A 77 7.02 -13.18 3.71
N THR A 78 8.02 -12.92 4.53
CA THR A 78 8.75 -13.94 5.30
C THR A 78 8.61 -13.67 6.81
N GLY A 79 8.92 -14.69 7.63
CA GLY A 79 8.85 -14.56 9.09
C GLY A 79 7.43 -14.47 9.65
N GLU A 80 7.31 -13.83 10.82
CA GLU A 80 6.09 -13.83 11.64
C GLU A 80 4.87 -13.19 10.93
N HIS A 81 5.11 -12.30 9.97
CA HIS A 81 4.04 -11.58 9.25
C HIS A 81 3.42 -12.38 8.10
N ALA A 82 4.05 -13.45 7.62
CA ALA A 82 3.63 -14.17 6.42
C ALA A 82 2.17 -14.66 6.47
N SER A 83 1.70 -15.08 7.65
CA SER A 83 0.34 -15.57 7.84
C SER A 83 -0.73 -14.49 7.60
N HIS A 84 -0.45 -13.24 7.98
CA HIS A 84 -1.37 -12.11 7.82
C HIS A 84 -1.53 -11.68 6.36
N TYR A 85 -0.49 -11.87 5.55
CA TYR A 85 -0.45 -11.46 4.15
C TYR A 85 -0.95 -12.55 3.20
N LYS A 86 -0.98 -13.81 3.64
CA LYS A 86 -1.29 -15.00 2.82
C LYS A 86 -2.51 -14.85 1.91
N ASN A 87 -3.60 -14.25 2.41
CA ASN A 87 -4.85 -14.14 1.67
C ASN A 87 -5.06 -12.76 1.02
N LEU A 88 -4.16 -11.80 1.21
CA LEU A 88 -4.32 -10.44 0.65
C LEU A 88 -4.43 -10.46 -0.88
N PRO A 89 -3.54 -11.13 -1.65
CA PRO A 89 -3.62 -11.11 -3.11
C PRO A 89 -4.95 -11.64 -3.63
N LYS A 90 -5.39 -12.79 -3.10
CA LYS A 90 -6.66 -13.41 -3.47
C LYS A 90 -7.85 -12.50 -3.15
N ASN A 91 -7.92 -11.98 -1.92
CA ASN A 91 -9.05 -11.16 -1.47
C ASN A 91 -9.15 -9.85 -2.27
N ILE A 92 -8.01 -9.24 -2.61
CA ILE A 92 -7.96 -8.03 -3.45
C ILE A 92 -8.44 -8.37 -4.86
N ALA A 93 -7.92 -9.45 -5.47
CA ALA A 93 -8.28 -9.84 -6.82
C ALA A 93 -9.78 -10.16 -6.95
N GLU A 94 -10.35 -10.93 -6.02
CA GLU A 94 -11.78 -11.29 -6.02
C GLU A 94 -12.67 -10.06 -5.86
N ALA A 95 -12.34 -9.16 -4.94
CA ALA A 95 -13.12 -7.93 -4.74
C ALA A 95 -13.02 -6.98 -5.95
N ALA A 96 -11.83 -6.85 -6.54
CA ALA A 96 -11.61 -6.05 -7.73
C ALA A 96 -12.34 -6.62 -8.96
N LYS A 97 -12.34 -7.95 -9.12
CA LYS A 97 -13.11 -8.64 -10.16
C LYS A 97 -14.61 -8.38 -10.02
N LYS A 98 -15.15 -8.44 -8.80
CA LYS A 98 -16.56 -8.12 -8.57
C LYS A 98 -16.87 -6.66 -8.90
N MET A 99 -15.97 -5.74 -8.55
CA MET A 99 -16.12 -4.32 -8.92
C MET A 99 -16.06 -4.10 -10.43
N SER A 100 -15.18 -4.79 -11.15
CA SER A 100 -15.04 -4.62 -12.61
C SER A 100 -16.29 -5.06 -13.39
N GLN A 101 -17.16 -5.84 -12.75
CA GLN A 101 -18.44 -6.31 -13.30
C GLN A 101 -19.63 -5.42 -12.91
N ALA A 102 -19.46 -4.47 -11.98
CA ALA A 102 -20.50 -3.56 -11.53
C ALA A 102 -21.01 -2.68 -12.69
N LYS A 103 -22.31 -2.39 -12.70
CA LYS A 103 -22.99 -1.69 -13.81
C LYS A 103 -23.46 -0.29 -13.45
N ASP A 104 -23.54 0.01 -12.16
CA ASP A 104 -24.08 1.25 -11.64
C ASP A 104 -23.26 1.72 -10.43
N ILE A 105 -23.41 2.99 -10.07
CA ILE A 105 -22.64 3.59 -8.98
C ILE A 105 -22.91 2.95 -7.62
N ALA A 106 -24.13 2.43 -7.38
CA ALA A 106 -24.47 1.80 -6.12
C ALA A 106 -23.76 0.45 -5.98
N SER A 107 -23.74 -0.37 -7.04
CA SER A 107 -22.97 -1.62 -7.09
C SER A 107 -21.46 -1.37 -7.02
N MET A 108 -20.93 -0.34 -7.69
CA MET A 108 -19.52 0.06 -7.56
C MET A 108 -19.15 0.44 -6.13
N ARG A 109 -19.99 1.23 -5.44
CA ARG A 109 -19.78 1.59 -4.03
C ARG A 109 -19.83 0.40 -3.11
N SER A 110 -20.75 -0.53 -3.34
CA SER A 110 -20.83 -1.77 -2.55
C SER A 110 -19.55 -2.60 -2.72
N SER A 111 -19.09 -2.77 -3.96
CA SER A 111 -17.84 -3.47 -4.25
C SER A 111 -16.62 -2.73 -3.69
N LEU A 112 -16.64 -1.40 -3.60
CA LEU A 112 -15.56 -0.64 -2.97
C LEU A 112 -15.47 -0.93 -1.47
N VAL A 113 -16.58 -1.08 -0.76
CA VAL A 113 -16.54 -1.50 0.65
C VAL A 113 -15.81 -2.84 0.80
N GLU A 114 -16.07 -3.79 -0.09
CA GLU A 114 -15.41 -5.10 -0.08
C GLU A 114 -13.92 -5.01 -0.42
N LEU A 115 -13.56 -4.28 -1.48
CA LEU A 115 -12.17 -4.05 -1.86
C LEU A 115 -11.36 -3.30 -0.79
N SER A 116 -12.02 -2.40 -0.06
CA SER A 116 -11.34 -1.61 0.98
C SER A 116 -10.95 -2.43 2.20
N LYS A 117 -11.57 -3.60 2.45
CA LYS A 117 -11.24 -4.46 3.59
C LYS A 117 -9.79 -4.97 3.54
N PRO A 118 -9.35 -5.70 2.49
CA PRO A 118 -7.95 -6.15 2.41
C PRO A 118 -6.97 -4.98 2.24
N MET A 119 -7.37 -3.88 1.58
CA MET A 119 -6.53 -2.68 1.47
C MET A 119 -6.31 -2.00 2.84
N GLY A 120 -7.35 -1.90 3.66
CA GLY A 120 -7.28 -1.40 5.03
C GLY A 120 -6.43 -2.30 5.94
N MET A 121 -6.55 -3.62 5.77
CA MET A 121 -5.70 -4.60 6.48
C MET A 121 -4.23 -4.40 6.15
N TRP A 122 -3.89 -4.34 4.85
CA TRP A 122 -2.52 -4.09 4.39
C TRP A 122 -1.96 -2.78 4.94
N THR A 123 -2.67 -1.67 4.77
CA THR A 123 -2.20 -0.35 5.24
C THR A 123 -2.03 -0.24 6.75
N SER A 124 -2.80 -1.00 7.52
CA SER A 124 -2.65 -1.06 8.99
C SER A 124 -1.34 -1.73 9.40
N MET A 125 -0.83 -2.66 8.59
CA MET A 125 0.44 -3.37 8.81
C MET A 125 1.62 -2.59 8.22
N SER A 126 1.54 -2.21 6.95
CA SER A 126 2.67 -1.63 6.17
C SER A 126 2.81 -0.12 6.29
N LYS A 127 1.75 0.59 6.70
CA LYS A 127 1.74 2.06 6.90
C LYS A 127 2.35 2.85 5.72
N PRO A 128 1.85 2.68 4.48
CA PRO A 128 2.42 3.36 3.33
C PRO A 128 2.36 4.88 3.49
N ALA A 129 3.44 5.55 3.09
CA ALA A 129 3.60 6.98 3.31
C ALA A 129 2.45 7.79 2.69
N GLY A 130 1.94 8.77 3.44
CA GLY A 130 0.92 9.70 2.95
C GLY A 130 -0.49 9.13 2.87
N ILE A 131 -0.74 7.92 3.38
CA ILE A 131 -2.05 7.26 3.32
C ILE A 131 -2.75 7.30 4.67
N ASN A 132 -3.98 7.80 4.65
CA ASN A 132 -4.90 7.77 5.76
C ASN A 132 -5.89 6.61 5.62
N LEU A 133 -6.18 5.94 6.73
CA LEU A 133 -7.32 5.04 6.88
C LEU A 133 -8.47 5.83 7.50
N VAL A 134 -9.59 5.89 6.80
CA VAL A 134 -10.76 6.66 7.21
C VAL A 134 -11.95 5.74 7.42
N TYR A 135 -12.64 5.87 8.54
CA TYR A 135 -13.78 5.03 8.91
C TYR A 135 -15.11 5.76 8.71
N CYS A 136 -16.12 5.07 8.17
CA CYS A 136 -17.51 5.52 8.10
C CYS A 136 -18.35 4.78 9.14
N SER A 137 -18.90 5.49 10.13
CA SER A 137 -19.79 4.90 11.13
C SER A 137 -21.19 4.54 10.58
N MET A 138 -21.68 5.28 9.57
CA MET A 138 -23.00 5.04 8.96
C MET A 138 -23.04 3.81 8.05
N ARG A 139 -21.94 3.55 7.33
CA ARG A 139 -21.74 2.33 6.54
C ARG A 139 -20.47 1.68 7.06
N PRO A 140 -20.57 0.84 8.12
CA PRO A 140 -19.41 0.26 8.80
C PRO A 140 -18.39 -0.28 7.80
N GLY A 141 -17.26 0.41 7.71
CA GLY A 141 -16.26 0.20 6.68
C GLY A 141 -15.23 1.32 6.69
N ALA A 142 -14.04 1.01 6.19
CA ALA A 142 -12.95 1.97 6.10
C ALA A 142 -12.43 2.07 4.67
N TRP A 143 -12.04 3.26 4.23
CA TRP A 143 -11.40 3.50 2.94
C TRP A 143 -10.05 4.18 3.12
N LEU A 144 -9.24 4.16 2.05
CA LEU A 144 -7.96 4.86 2.01
C LEU A 144 -8.08 6.18 1.26
N GLN A 145 -7.41 7.22 1.75
CA GLN A 145 -7.27 8.48 1.02
C GLN A 145 -5.94 9.17 1.34
N LYS A 146 -5.61 10.20 0.57
CA LYS A 146 -4.53 11.15 0.87
C LYS A 146 -5.12 12.43 1.44
N GLY A 147 -4.36 13.08 2.34
CA GLY A 147 -4.70 14.37 2.92
C GLY A 147 -5.82 14.33 3.95
N SER A 148 -5.97 15.45 4.67
CA SER A 148 -6.87 15.62 5.80
C SER A 148 -8.33 15.89 5.44
N VAL A 149 -8.59 16.27 4.20
CA VAL A 149 -9.92 16.64 3.73
C VAL A 149 -10.73 15.37 3.42
N ILE A 150 -11.68 15.02 4.28
CA ILE A 150 -12.55 13.84 4.11
C ILE A 150 -13.31 13.92 2.79
N ARG A 151 -13.25 12.84 2.01
CA ARG A 151 -13.99 12.66 0.75
C ARG A 151 -14.58 11.26 0.72
N ASN A 152 -15.82 11.13 1.14
CA ASN A 152 -16.48 9.84 1.35
C ASN A 152 -16.86 9.15 0.03
N PRO A 153 -16.21 8.04 -0.37
CA PRO A 153 -16.50 7.37 -1.64
C PRO A 153 -17.77 6.51 -1.59
N TYR A 154 -18.25 6.17 -0.40
CA TYR A 154 -19.43 5.31 -0.20
C TYR A 154 -20.75 6.03 -0.40
N TYR A 155 -20.74 7.37 -0.29
CA TYR A 155 -21.93 8.21 -0.38
C TYR A 155 -21.76 9.41 -1.32
N GLY A 156 -20.54 9.73 -1.77
CA GLY A 156 -20.28 10.85 -2.68
C GLY A 156 -20.69 12.19 -2.08
N ALA A 157 -21.24 13.07 -2.92
CA ALA A 157 -21.65 14.41 -2.55
C ALA A 157 -22.68 14.43 -1.40
N LYS A 158 -23.52 13.38 -1.27
CA LYS A 158 -24.54 13.29 -0.21
C LYS A 158 -23.94 13.35 1.19
N MET A 159 -22.74 12.83 1.39
CA MET A 159 -22.07 12.77 2.70
C MET A 159 -20.56 13.02 2.55
N ALA A 160 -20.17 13.99 1.72
CA ALA A 160 -18.79 14.17 1.30
C ALA A 160 -17.79 14.31 2.46
N ARG A 161 -18.23 14.89 3.59
CA ARG A 161 -17.41 15.13 4.80
C ARG A 161 -17.64 14.12 5.93
N CYS A 162 -18.48 13.11 5.73
CA CYS A 162 -18.75 12.12 6.75
C CYS A 162 -17.64 11.07 6.80
N GLY A 163 -16.94 10.98 7.92
CA GLY A 163 -15.89 9.99 8.18
C GLY A 163 -14.90 10.51 9.22
N GLU A 164 -14.13 9.59 9.80
CA GLU A 164 -13.08 9.89 10.77
C GLU A 164 -11.75 9.28 10.32
N ILE A 165 -10.68 10.08 10.29
CA ILE A 165 -9.32 9.56 10.07
C ILE A 165 -8.89 8.81 11.34
N VAL A 166 -8.85 7.48 11.26
CA VAL A 166 -8.54 6.60 12.40
C VAL A 166 -7.07 6.20 12.46
N SER A 167 -6.33 6.31 11.35
CA SER A 167 -4.89 6.09 11.26
C SER A 167 -4.31 6.82 10.04
N GLY A 168 -3.01 7.14 10.08
CA GLY A 168 -2.30 7.85 9.02
C GLY A 168 -1.73 9.21 9.45
N PRO A 169 -1.04 9.91 8.54
CA PRO A 169 -0.36 11.18 8.84
C PRO A 169 -1.29 12.30 9.30
N ASP A 170 -2.56 12.28 8.90
CA ASP A 170 -3.55 13.31 9.25
C ASP A 170 -4.47 12.90 10.42
N ALA A 171 -4.23 11.75 11.06
CA ALA A 171 -4.99 11.32 12.22
C ALA A 171 -4.76 12.27 13.40
N LYS A 172 -5.83 12.67 14.10
CA LYS A 172 -5.70 13.47 15.32
C LYS A 172 -5.02 12.62 16.39
N LYS A 173 -3.94 13.14 16.99
CA LYS A 173 -3.33 12.53 18.17
C LYS A 173 -4.37 12.54 19.30
N LYS A 174 -4.68 11.36 19.82
CA LYS A 174 -5.49 11.20 21.03
C LYS A 174 -4.65 11.52 22.26
#